data_AF-A0A084SUZ9-F1
#
_entry.id   AF-A0A084SUZ9-F1
#
_cell.length_a   1.000
_cell.length_b   1.000
_cell.length_c   1.000
_cell.angle_alpha   90.00
_cell.angle_beta   90.00
_cell.angle_gamma   90.00
#
_symmetry.space_group_name_H-M   'P 1'
#
loop_
_entity.id
_entity.type
_entity.pdbx_description
1 polymer ?
#
loop_
_entity_poly.entity_id
_entity_poly.type
_entity_poly.pdbx_seq_one_letter_code
_entity_poly.pdbx_strand_id
1 'polypeptide(L)'
;MIYDDHSSSEPSEQNEVDVLFFEVGDVVYGTDAQQVLRIDRSHPDDLEVPGLGPLKRGGRALVFDTPEGEGHLKVDAIRGVRPVPILDLRRLPAVAGAAPYAVGVFLDQERPVMLIDLVETLNAQGRH
;
A
#
# COMPACT_ATOMS: atom_id res chain seq x y z
N MET A 1 5.95 4.63 -54.18
CA MET A 1 6.03 3.93 -52.88
C MET A 1 6.09 5.00 -51.82
N ILE A 2 4.97 5.25 -51.15
CA ILE A 2 4.94 6.03 -49.93
C ILE A 2 4.85 4.96 -48.84
N TYR A 3 5.89 4.85 -48.02
CA TYR A 3 5.80 4.07 -46.80
C TYR A 3 5.16 4.99 -45.77
N ASP A 4 3.87 4.77 -45.49
CA ASP A 4 3.23 5.30 -44.30
C ASP A 4 3.93 4.66 -43.10
N ASP A 5 4.65 5.49 -42.36
CA ASP A 5 5.28 5.15 -41.10
C ASP A 5 4.15 4.89 -40.09
N HIS A 6 3.94 3.62 -39.76
CA HIS A 6 3.04 3.21 -38.70
C HIS A 6 3.56 3.82 -37.39
N SER A 7 2.97 4.95 -37.00
CA SER A 7 3.04 5.47 -35.64
C SER A 7 2.38 4.45 -34.73
N SER A 8 3.15 3.46 -34.29
CA SER A 8 2.77 2.49 -33.27
C SER A 8 2.73 3.20 -31.92
N SER A 9 1.66 3.94 -31.65
CA SER A 9 1.27 4.26 -30.28
C SER A 9 0.71 3.00 -29.63
N GLU A 10 1.60 2.17 -29.09
CA GLU A 10 1.26 0.99 -28.27
C GLU A 10 1.34 1.33 -26.77
N PRO A 11 0.53 0.68 -25.91
CA PRO A 11 -0.05 1.27 -24.72
C PRO A 11 0.94 1.38 -23.55
N SER A 12 1.35 2.60 -23.20
CA SER A 12 2.17 2.89 -22.02
C SER A 12 1.40 2.91 -20.69
N GLU A 13 0.09 2.61 -20.69
CA GLU A 13 -0.79 2.76 -19.52
C GLU A 13 -0.74 1.60 -18.50
N GLN A 14 0.06 0.55 -18.72
CA GLN A 14 0.10 -0.62 -17.81
C GLN A 14 1.38 -0.75 -16.96
N ASN A 15 2.27 0.25 -16.99
CA ASN A 15 3.58 0.14 -16.34
C ASN A 15 3.68 0.85 -14.97
N GLU A 16 2.57 1.37 -14.47
CA GLU A 16 2.48 2.06 -13.19
C GLU A 16 1.39 1.44 -12.31
N VAL A 17 1.56 1.53 -11.00
CA VAL A 17 0.55 1.15 -10.01
C VAL A 17 0.25 2.38 -9.16
N ASP A 18 -1.02 2.66 -8.93
CA ASP A 18 -1.43 3.70 -8.00
C ASP A 18 -1.19 3.23 -6.57
N VAL A 19 -0.27 3.90 -5.88
CA VAL A 19 0.07 3.57 -4.49
C VAL A 19 -0.50 4.66 -3.58
N LEU A 20 -1.27 4.24 -2.59
CA LEU A 20 -1.70 5.10 -1.49
C LEU A 20 -0.62 5.10 -0.41
N PHE A 21 -0.10 6.29 -0.10
CA PHE A 21 0.92 6.50 0.93
C PHE A 21 0.28 6.98 2.22
N PHE A 22 0.70 6.40 3.34
CA PHE A 22 0.16 6.72 4.67
C PHE A 22 1.23 6.57 5.75
N GLU A 23 0.93 7.06 6.94
CA GLU A 23 1.83 7.04 8.09
C GLU A 23 1.30 6.17 9.22
N VAL A 24 2.20 5.42 9.85
CA VAL A 24 2.01 4.84 11.19
C VAL A 24 3.26 5.17 11.99
N GLY A 25 3.09 5.91 13.08
CA GLY A 25 4.16 6.47 13.87
C GLY A 25 4.99 7.49 13.07
N ASP A 26 6.28 7.18 12.88
CA ASP A 26 7.23 7.96 12.07
C ASP A 26 7.53 7.30 10.72
N VAL A 27 6.86 6.20 10.40
CA VAL A 27 7.14 5.37 9.23
C VAL A 27 6.09 5.59 8.15
N VAL A 28 6.57 5.65 6.91
CA VAL A 28 5.72 5.77 5.73
C VAL A 28 5.54 4.40 5.10
N TYR A 29 4.28 4.05 4.89
CA TYR A 29 3.86 2.83 4.23
C TYR A 29 3.16 3.15 2.91
N GLY A 30 3.15 2.15 2.04
CA GLY A 30 2.39 2.16 0.79
C GLY A 30 1.50 0.92 0.69
N THR A 31 0.35 1.08 0.07
CA THR A 31 -0.50 -0.03 -0.38
C THR A 31 -1.00 0.28 -1.78
N ASP A 32 -1.37 -0.74 -2.53
CA ASP A 32 -2.12 -0.55 -3.77
C ASP A 32 -3.42 0.21 -3.44
N ALA A 33 -3.64 1.33 -4.13
CA ALA A 33 -4.81 2.18 -3.94
C ALA A 33 -6.11 1.46 -4.29
N GLN A 34 -6.07 0.44 -5.17
CA GLN A 34 -7.24 -0.38 -5.50
C GLN A 34 -7.75 -1.22 -4.34
N GLN A 35 -6.89 -1.49 -3.34
CA GLN A 35 -7.33 -2.18 -2.11
C GLN A 35 -8.10 -1.25 -1.17
N VAL A 36 -8.02 0.07 -1.35
CA VAL A 36 -8.64 1.05 -0.44
C VAL A 36 -9.96 1.53 -1.03
N LEU A 37 -11.06 1.23 -0.34
CA LEU A 37 -12.40 1.69 -0.72
C LEU A 37 -12.59 3.17 -0.39
N ARG A 38 -12.18 3.57 0.82
CA ARG A 38 -12.31 4.94 1.32
C ARG A 38 -11.39 5.19 2.53
N ILE A 39 -11.30 6.46 2.92
CA ILE A 39 -10.56 6.89 4.11
C ILE A 39 -11.53 7.54 5.10
N ASP A 40 -11.75 6.89 6.24
CA ASP A 40 -12.67 7.36 7.27
C ASP A 40 -11.94 7.97 8.48
N ARG A 41 -12.73 8.46 9.44
CA ARG A 41 -12.25 8.69 10.81
C ARG A 41 -12.14 7.34 11.49
N SER A 42 -11.11 7.16 12.30
CA SER A 42 -10.94 5.92 13.05
C SER A 42 -11.98 5.77 14.16
N HIS A 43 -12.33 4.52 14.45
CA HIS A 43 -13.13 4.06 15.58
C HIS A 43 -12.25 3.29 16.57
N PRO A 44 -12.55 3.26 17.89
CA PRO A 44 -11.77 2.49 18.86
C PRO A 44 -11.50 1.03 18.48
N ASP A 45 -12.47 0.37 17.85
CA ASP A 45 -12.42 -1.05 17.47
C ASP A 45 -11.69 -1.31 16.14
N ASP A 46 -11.26 -0.27 15.43
CA ASP A 46 -10.49 -0.44 14.20
C ASP A 46 -9.13 -1.10 14.47
N LEU A 47 -8.63 -1.83 13.48
CA LEU A 47 -7.40 -2.61 13.57
C LEU A 47 -6.19 -1.71 13.84
N GLU A 48 -5.45 -2.07 14.89
CA GLU A 48 -4.09 -1.61 15.13
C GLU A 48 -3.14 -2.79 14.93
N VAL A 49 -2.07 -2.59 14.18
CA VAL A 49 -1.11 -3.65 13.84
C VAL A 49 0.21 -3.36 14.53
N PRO A 50 0.57 -4.06 15.62
CA PRO A 50 1.80 -3.78 16.36
C PRO A 50 3.06 -3.82 15.49
N GLY A 51 3.07 -4.67 14.46
CA GLY A 51 4.18 -4.78 13.51
C GLY A 51 4.37 -3.57 12.58
N LEU A 52 3.36 -2.70 12.43
CA LEU A 52 3.50 -1.42 11.73
C LEU A 52 4.04 -0.30 12.66
N GLY A 53 4.25 -0.62 13.94
CA GLY A 53 4.70 0.32 14.95
C GLY A 53 3.53 1.04 15.65
N PRO A 54 3.85 1.83 16.69
CA PRO A 54 2.84 2.52 17.48
C PRO A 54 2.28 3.74 16.74
N LEU A 55 0.96 3.91 16.82
CA LEU A 55 0.29 5.13 16.35
C LEU A 55 0.64 6.33 17.24
N LYS A 56 0.76 7.52 16.65
CA LYS A 56 0.93 8.79 17.38
C LYS A 56 -0.40 9.47 17.69
N ARG A 57 -1.32 9.42 16.74
CA ARG A 57 -2.65 10.04 16.77
C ARG A 57 -3.74 9.02 16.45
N GLY A 58 -3.51 8.20 15.41
CA GLY A 58 -4.42 7.15 14.95
C GLY A 58 -5.82 7.66 14.60
N GLY A 59 -5.95 8.86 14.05
CA GLY A 59 -7.23 9.55 13.85
C GLY A 59 -7.96 9.22 12.54
N ARG A 60 -7.36 8.40 11.67
CA ARG A 60 -7.89 8.01 10.38
C ARG A 60 -7.89 6.49 10.24
N ALA A 61 -8.75 5.98 9.39
CA ALA A 61 -8.78 4.58 9.01
C ALA A 61 -8.77 4.41 7.49
N LEU A 62 -7.99 3.44 7.01
CA LEU A 62 -8.12 2.91 5.67
C LEU A 62 -9.19 1.82 5.70
N VAL A 63 -10.23 1.97 4.90
CA VAL A 63 -11.29 0.97 4.76
C VAL A 63 -11.05 0.17 3.49
N PHE A 64 -11.10 -1.15 3.60
CA PHE A 64 -10.82 -2.09 2.51
C PHE A 64 -11.77 -3.28 2.54
N ASP A 65 -12.01 -3.92 1.39
CA ASP A 65 -12.84 -5.11 1.30
C ASP A 65 -12.12 -6.34 1.87
N THR A 66 -12.87 -7.19 2.56
CA THR A 66 -12.43 -8.48 3.08
C THR A 66 -13.50 -9.53 2.79
N PRO A 67 -13.19 -10.84 2.83
CA PRO A 67 -14.19 -11.88 2.69
C PRO A 67 -15.32 -11.83 3.74
N GLU A 68 -15.08 -11.20 4.90
CA GLU A 68 -16.01 -11.14 6.05
C GLU A 68 -16.78 -9.82 6.12
N GLY A 69 -16.50 -8.86 5.24
CA GLY A 69 -17.06 -7.51 5.27
C GLY A 69 -15.97 -6.45 5.04
N GLU A 70 -16.05 -5.32 5.73
CA GLU A 70 -15.06 -4.26 5.62
C GLU A 70 -13.97 -4.41 6.70
N GLY A 71 -12.71 -4.32 6.29
CA GLY A 71 -11.55 -4.17 7.16
C GLY A 71 -11.22 -2.70 7.37
N HIS A 72 -10.84 -2.33 8.59
CA HIS A 72 -10.56 -0.96 8.98
C HIS A 72 -9.18 -0.89 9.64
N LEU A 73 -8.18 -0.31 8.96
CA LEU A 73 -6.82 -0.16 9.51
C LEU A 73 -6.59 1.27 10.01
N LYS A 74 -6.30 1.44 11.30
CA LYS A 74 -5.93 2.74 11.86
C LYS A 74 -4.59 3.21 11.33
N VAL A 75 -4.53 4.50 10.98
CA VAL A 75 -3.32 5.18 10.50
C VAL A 75 -3.25 6.59 11.08
N ASP A 76 -2.04 7.16 11.11
CA ASP A 76 -1.81 8.50 11.62
C ASP A 76 -2.16 9.58 10.60
N ALA A 77 -1.78 9.38 9.35
CA ALA A 77 -1.99 10.34 8.28
C ALA A 77 -2.06 9.67 6.91
N ILE A 78 -2.78 10.31 5.99
CA ILE A 78 -2.77 9.98 4.56
C ILE A 78 -1.92 11.02 3.84
N ARG A 79 -0.95 10.56 3.05
CA ARG A 79 -0.09 11.43 2.23
C ARG A 79 -0.61 11.62 0.82
N GLY A 80 -1.46 10.71 0.35
CA GLY A 80 -2.13 10.78 -0.95
C GLY A 80 -1.86 9.55 -1.81
N VAL A 81 -2.40 9.58 -3.02
CA VAL A 81 -2.19 8.55 -4.04
C VAL A 81 -1.31 9.14 -5.13
N ARG A 82 -0.36 8.35 -5.63
CA ARG A 82 0.38 8.67 -6.85
C ARG A 82 0.69 7.41 -7.65
N PRO A 83 0.82 7.53 -8.98
CA PRO A 83 1.35 6.46 -9.79
C PRO A 83 2.82 6.21 -9.43
N VAL A 84 3.21 4.93 -9.38
CA VAL A 84 4.58 4.47 -9.18
C VAL A 84 4.94 3.50 -10.30
N PRO A 85 6.05 3.72 -11.04
CA PRO A 85 6.51 2.78 -12.04
C PRO A 85 6.79 1.41 -11.42
N ILE A 86 6.30 0.34 -12.06
CA ILE A 86 6.50 -1.03 -11.59
C ILE A 86 7.99 -1.36 -11.44
N LEU A 87 8.84 -0.78 -12.29
CA LEU A 87 10.30 -0.97 -12.26
C LEU A 87 10.97 -0.40 -11.01
N ASP A 88 10.32 0.52 -10.30
CA ASP A 88 10.79 1.12 -9.05
C ASP A 88 10.34 0.33 -7.81
N LEU A 89 9.42 -0.62 -7.99
CA LEU A 89 8.98 -1.53 -6.93
C LEU A 89 9.98 -2.69 -6.78
N ARG A 90 10.37 -2.99 -5.54
CA ARG A 90 11.25 -4.11 -5.21
C ARG A 90 10.52 -5.11 -4.33
N ARG A 91 10.43 -6.37 -4.77
CA ARG A 91 9.94 -7.46 -3.92
C ARG A 91 10.92 -7.73 -2.79
N LEU A 92 10.40 -8.07 -1.62
CA LEU A 92 11.22 -8.52 -0.51
C LEU A 92 11.75 -9.94 -0.79
N PRO A 93 13.06 -10.21 -0.56
CA PRO A 93 13.59 -11.55 -0.66
C PRO A 93 13.07 -12.40 0.51
N ALA A 94 12.75 -13.67 0.26
CA ALA A 94 12.17 -14.58 1.25
C ALA A 94 13.01 -14.71 2.54
N VAL A 95 14.34 -14.56 2.44
CA VAL A 95 15.26 -14.65 3.59
C VAL A 95 15.25 -13.42 4.50
N ALA A 96 14.55 -12.35 4.14
CA ALA A 96 14.48 -11.13 4.94
C ALA A 96 13.67 -11.29 6.24
N GLY A 97 12.96 -12.42 6.42
CA GLY A 97 12.11 -12.65 7.59
C GLY A 97 11.01 -11.59 7.74
N ALA A 98 10.57 -11.02 6.61
CA ALA A 98 9.58 -9.96 6.58
C ALA A 98 8.23 -10.48 7.09
N ALA A 99 7.43 -9.58 7.65
CA ALA A 99 6.07 -9.91 8.06
C ALA A 99 5.25 -10.38 6.85
N PRO A 100 4.26 -11.30 7.01
CA PRO A 100 3.50 -11.86 5.90
C PRO A 100 2.79 -10.82 5.03
N TYR A 101 2.43 -9.69 5.63
CA TYR A 101 1.77 -8.58 4.95
C TYR A 101 2.73 -7.67 4.16
N ALA A 102 4.04 -7.81 4.34
CA ALA A 102 5.02 -6.97 3.64
C ALA A 102 5.29 -7.56 2.24
N VAL A 103 4.87 -6.84 1.21
CA VAL A 103 4.98 -7.31 -0.18
C VAL A 103 6.23 -6.79 -0.89
N GLY A 104 6.76 -5.64 -0.47
CA GLY A 104 7.86 -4.98 -1.17
C GLY A 104 8.36 -3.71 -0.50
N VAL A 105 9.29 -3.05 -1.18
CA VAL A 105 9.82 -1.74 -0.83
C VAL A 105 9.86 -0.87 -2.07
N PHE A 106 9.56 0.41 -1.90
CA PHE A 106 9.74 1.47 -2.87
C PHE A 106 10.66 2.54 -2.27
N LEU A 107 11.51 3.18 -3.09
CA LEU A 107 12.36 4.28 -2.64
C LEU A 107 11.76 5.61 -3.10
N ASP A 108 11.18 6.35 -2.18
CA ASP A 108 10.70 7.70 -2.42
C ASP A 108 11.81 8.72 -2.13
N GLN A 109 12.46 9.25 -3.17
CA GLN A 109 13.58 10.19 -3.00
C GLN A 109 14.63 9.65 -2.00
N GLU A 110 15.05 8.40 -2.20
CA GLU A 110 15.99 7.65 -1.34
C GLU A 110 15.44 7.24 0.04
N ARG A 111 14.19 7.57 0.37
CA ARG A 111 13.56 7.13 1.61
C ARG A 111 12.79 5.83 1.39
N PRO A 112 13.02 4.79 2.20
CA PRO A 112 12.29 3.54 2.06
C PRO A 112 10.83 3.70 2.47
N VAL A 113 9.94 3.24 1.60
CA VAL A 113 8.52 3.04 1.87
C VAL A 113 8.27 1.54 1.82
N MET A 114 7.80 0.99 2.93
CA MET A 114 7.40 -0.42 2.98
C MET A 114 6.04 -0.55 2.30
N LEU A 115 5.94 -1.45 1.33
CA LEU A 115 4.69 -1.78 0.66
C LEU A 115 4.05 -2.95 1.38
N ILE A 116 2.78 -2.80 1.74
CA ILE A 116 2.01 -3.82 2.45
C ILE A 116 0.74 -4.18 1.67
N ASP A 117 0.24 -5.39 1.92
CA ASP A 117 -1.08 -5.84 1.49
C ASP A 117 -2.06 -5.75 2.66
N LEU A 118 -3.20 -5.08 2.47
CA LEU A 118 -4.16 -4.80 3.55
C LEU A 118 -4.89 -6.06 4.02
N VAL A 119 -5.21 -6.97 3.10
CA VAL A 119 -5.91 -8.22 3.43
C VAL A 119 -4.98 -9.15 4.21
N GLU A 120 -3.73 -9.30 3.77
CA GLU A 120 -2.72 -10.07 4.52
C GLU A 120 -2.37 -9.41 5.86
N THR A 121 -2.43 -8.08 5.96
CA THR A 121 -2.24 -7.35 7.22
C THR A 121 -3.30 -7.75 8.25
N LEU A 122 -4.57 -7.82 7.84
CA LEU A 122 -5.66 -8.29 8.68
C LEU A 122 -5.50 -9.77 9.05
N ASN A 123 -5.24 -10.64 8.06
CA ASN A 123 -5.08 -12.08 8.27
C ASN A 123 -3.96 -12.41 9.27
N ALA A 124 -2.89 -11.62 9.27
CA ALA A 124 -1.77 -11.79 10.19
C ALA A 124 -2.14 -11.53 11.67
N GLN A 125 -3.25 -10.83 11.95
CA GLN A 125 -3.69 -10.57 13.34
C GLN A 125 -4.52 -11.72 13.93
N GLY A 126 -5.14 -12.55 13.09
CA GLY A 126 -5.97 -13.69 13.52
C GLY A 126 -5.23 -15.03 13.64
N ARG A 127 -3.97 -15.10 13.18
CA ARG A 127 -3.12 -16.30 13.30
C ARG A 127 -2.41 -16.33 14.67
N HIS A 128 -3.15 -16.69 15.72
CA HIS A 128 -2.61 -17.07 17.02
C HIS A 128 -2.94 -18.52 17.35
#